data_AF-A0A5J4Y554-F1
#
_entry.id   AF-A0A5J4Y554-F1
#
_cell.length_a   1.000
_cell.length_b   1.000
_cell.length_c   1.000
_cell.angle_alpha   90.00
_cell.angle_beta   90.00
_cell.angle_gamma   90.00
#
_symmetry.space_group_name_H-M   'P 1'
#
loop_
_entity.id
_entity.type
_entity.pdbx_description
1 polymer ?
#
loop_
_entity_poly.entity_id
_entity_poly.type
_entity_poly.pdbx_seq_one_letter_code
_entity_poly.pdbx_strand_id
1 'polypeptide(L)'
;MDLHSATGTNARHLQCSSLRVDTNSDNMKMVAKYVETTIEGSGASAAVTKGYTRLFRYISGNNVDNAKIDMTSPVIIFERSSDGFKSAEKNYTIAFYLPQQFQGEAPAPKDNAINIIDVPCATLYVKEFGGFGTNAMKMAQALRQDLIQDSISFQDGAFAYALYDPPTKLWNRHNEIWVAADDSASSTVLGFATVVKTLQATSEAAHRFAHSAAQVLQH
;
A
#
# COMPACT_ATOMS: atom_id res chain seq x y z
N MET A 1 -18.25 -3.42 16.02
CA MET A 1 -19.49 -4.21 15.90
C MET A 1 -19.17 -5.23 14.83
N ASP A 2 -18.81 -6.44 15.25
CA ASP A 2 -18.19 -7.44 14.37
C ASP A 2 -19.26 -8.10 13.51
N LEU A 3 -19.24 -7.82 12.21
CA LEU A 3 -20.01 -8.55 11.22
C LEU A 3 -19.30 -9.88 10.93
N HIS A 4 -19.65 -10.92 11.68
CA HIS A 4 -19.24 -12.28 11.35
C HIS A 4 -20.20 -12.86 10.29
N SER A 5 -19.69 -13.10 9.08
CA SER A 5 -20.38 -13.89 8.05
C SER A 5 -20.15 -15.39 8.28
N ALA A 6 -21.13 -16.21 7.89
CA ALA A 6 -21.12 -17.67 7.99
C ALA A 6 -20.01 -18.36 7.15
N THR A 7 -19.21 -17.61 6.38
CA THR A 7 -18.11 -18.11 5.53
C THR A 7 -16.71 -17.90 6.11
N GLY A 8 -16.59 -17.28 7.31
CA GLY A 8 -15.30 -16.98 7.92
C GLY A 8 -14.61 -15.72 7.38
N THR A 9 -15.35 -14.88 6.65
CA THR A 9 -14.88 -13.56 6.21
C THR A 9 -14.94 -12.59 7.40
N ASN A 10 -13.76 -12.15 7.86
CA ASN A 10 -13.65 -11.16 8.94
C ASN A 10 -13.39 -9.77 8.35
N ALA A 11 -14.28 -8.81 8.57
CA ALA A 11 -14.01 -7.41 8.28
C ALA A 11 -13.16 -6.80 9.41
N ARG A 12 -12.05 -6.15 9.05
CA ARG A 12 -11.20 -5.39 9.98
C ARG A 12 -11.06 -3.96 9.48
N HIS A 13 -10.94 -3.02 10.41
CA HIS A 13 -10.62 -1.63 10.08
C HIS A 13 -9.11 -1.46 10.06
N LEU A 14 -8.57 -0.73 9.07
CA LEU A 14 -7.19 -0.27 9.13
C LEU A 14 -6.97 0.59 10.37
N GLN A 15 -5.79 0.45 10.98
CA GLN A 15 -5.43 1.27 12.13
C GLN A 15 -5.31 2.74 11.70
N CYS A 16 -6.02 3.60 12.42
CA CYS A 16 -6.16 5.02 12.13
C CYS A 16 -5.53 5.85 13.24
N SER A 17 -4.85 6.92 12.86
CA SER A 17 -4.28 7.84 13.82
C SER A 17 -4.09 9.21 13.19
N SER A 18 -5.01 10.12 13.52
CA SER A 18 -5.05 11.53 13.13
C SER A 18 -6.05 11.85 12.03
N LEU A 19 -6.63 13.03 12.19
CA LEU A 19 -7.66 13.60 11.35
C LEU A 19 -7.04 14.71 10.50
N ARG A 20 -7.30 14.75 9.19
CA ARG A 20 -6.79 15.80 8.30
C ARG A 20 -7.89 16.40 7.43
N VAL A 21 -7.78 17.71 7.21
CA VAL A 21 -8.63 18.46 6.28
C VAL A 21 -8.05 18.29 4.88
N ASP A 22 -8.85 17.78 3.95
CA ASP A 22 -8.51 17.79 2.53
C ASP A 22 -8.62 19.27 2.07
N THR A 23 -7.52 19.95 1.72
CA THR A 23 -7.55 21.42 1.51
C THR A 23 -8.38 21.87 0.29
N ASN A 24 -8.97 20.92 -0.45
CA ASN A 24 -9.80 21.15 -1.63
C ASN A 24 -11.28 20.74 -1.45
N SER A 25 -11.67 20.25 -0.26
CA SER A 25 -13.07 20.04 0.12
C SER A 25 -13.16 19.99 1.64
N ASP A 26 -14.15 20.61 2.28
CA ASP A 26 -14.37 20.59 3.76
C ASP A 26 -14.58 19.18 4.39
N ASN A 27 -14.25 18.12 3.66
CA ASN A 27 -14.26 16.74 4.09
C ASN A 27 -13.00 16.41 4.88
N MET A 28 -13.20 16.26 6.18
CA MET A 28 -12.22 15.76 7.11
C MET A 28 -12.06 14.23 6.94
N LYS A 29 -10.85 13.75 6.59
CA LYS A 29 -10.55 12.30 6.48
C LYS A 29 -9.59 11.88 7.58
N MET A 30 -9.90 10.76 8.25
CA MET A 30 -8.92 10.10 9.11
C MET A 30 -7.86 9.43 8.24
N VAL A 31 -6.60 9.61 8.58
CA VAL A 31 -5.46 9.02 7.88
C VAL A 31 -4.47 8.42 8.88
N ALA A 32 -3.55 7.62 8.39
CA ALA A 32 -2.38 7.16 9.11
C ALA A 32 -1.12 7.36 8.24
N LYS A 33 -0.01 7.75 8.85
CA LYS A 33 1.28 7.82 8.17
C LYS A 33 1.93 6.45 8.07
N TYR A 34 2.38 6.15 6.86
CA TYR A 34 3.22 5.00 6.56
C TYR A 34 4.50 5.48 5.91
N VAL A 35 5.56 4.68 6.04
CA VAL A 35 6.76 4.81 5.23
C VAL A 35 6.78 3.66 4.24
N GLU A 36 6.96 3.95 2.95
CA GLU A 36 6.91 2.97 1.87
C GLU A 36 8.09 3.05 0.91
N THR A 37 8.31 1.97 0.18
CA THR A 37 9.23 1.92 -0.95
C THR A 37 8.76 0.92 -2.00
N THR A 38 8.98 1.22 -3.27
CA THR A 38 8.63 0.33 -4.39
C THR A 38 9.88 -0.31 -4.98
N ILE A 39 9.80 -1.60 -5.27
CA ILE A 39 10.82 -2.38 -5.98
C ILE A 39 10.22 -2.90 -7.28
N GLU A 40 10.83 -2.51 -8.39
CA GLU A 40 10.42 -2.89 -9.75
C GLU A 40 11.22 -4.09 -10.27
N GLY A 41 10.64 -4.83 -11.22
CA GLY A 41 11.35 -5.80 -12.07
C GLY A 41 12.06 -6.94 -11.33
N SER A 42 11.60 -7.30 -10.13
CA SER A 42 12.24 -8.31 -9.27
C SER A 42 11.26 -9.43 -8.92
N GLY A 43 11.76 -10.65 -8.71
CA GLY A 43 10.94 -11.72 -8.13
C GLY A 43 10.46 -11.36 -6.72
N ALA A 44 9.24 -11.77 -6.36
CA ALA A 44 8.55 -11.36 -5.13
C ALA A 44 9.44 -11.39 -3.87
N SER A 45 10.12 -12.51 -3.62
CA SER A 45 10.96 -12.69 -2.42
C SER A 45 12.13 -11.69 -2.37
N ALA A 46 12.80 -11.47 -3.51
CA ALA A 46 13.91 -10.52 -3.60
C ALA A 46 13.41 -9.09 -3.43
N ALA A 47 12.26 -8.75 -4.02
CA ALA A 47 11.64 -7.45 -3.92
C ALA A 47 11.26 -7.12 -2.46
N VAL A 48 10.58 -8.04 -1.78
CA VAL A 48 10.18 -7.90 -0.38
C VAL A 48 11.41 -7.75 0.53
N THR A 49 12.43 -8.59 0.34
CA THR A 49 13.66 -8.52 1.15
C THR A 49 14.39 -7.19 0.98
N LYS A 50 14.50 -6.71 -0.27
CA LYS A 50 15.14 -5.43 -0.60
C LYS A 50 14.36 -4.25 -0.03
N GLY A 51 13.04 -4.22 -0.21
CA GLY A 51 12.16 -3.19 0.32
C GLY A 51 12.15 -3.15 1.85
N TYR A 52 12.01 -4.31 2.49
CA TYR A 52 12.11 -4.43 3.95
C TYR A 52 13.45 -3.90 4.47
N THR A 53 14.57 -4.31 3.88
CA THR A 53 15.91 -3.88 4.32
C THR A 53 16.07 -2.37 4.19
N ARG A 54 15.56 -1.77 3.11
CA ARG A 54 15.59 -0.33 2.89
C ARG A 54 14.82 0.42 3.99
N LEU A 55 13.57 0.02 4.24
CA LEU A 55 12.76 0.66 5.29
C LEU A 55 13.30 0.39 6.70
N PHE A 56 13.86 -0.79 6.93
CA PHE A 56 14.50 -1.14 8.19
C PHE A 56 15.68 -0.21 8.51
N ARG A 57 16.50 0.13 7.51
CA ARG A 57 17.59 1.11 7.67
C ARG A 57 17.06 2.49 8.04
N TYR A 58 15.97 2.93 7.40
CA TYR A 58 15.32 4.22 7.71
C TYR A 58 14.88 4.30 9.18
N ILE A 59 14.13 3.30 9.67
CA ILE A 59 13.69 3.28 11.07
C ILE A 59 14.84 3.04 12.06
N SER A 60 15.96 2.47 11.62
CA SER A 60 17.15 2.25 12.45
C SER A 60 18.03 3.50 12.62
N GLY A 61 17.63 4.65 12.07
CA GLY A 61 18.37 5.91 12.18
C GLY A 61 18.97 6.42 10.86
N ASN A 62 18.74 5.76 9.72
CA ASN A 62 19.14 6.31 8.43
C ASN A 62 18.09 7.28 7.85
N ASN A 63 17.76 8.29 8.64
CA ASN A 63 16.91 9.43 8.29
C ASN A 63 17.63 10.73 8.65
N VAL A 64 17.11 11.88 8.23
CA VAL A 64 17.76 13.20 8.40
C VAL A 64 18.09 13.48 9.88
N ASP A 65 17.21 13.09 10.79
CA ASP A 65 17.35 13.38 12.22
C ASP A 65 18.19 12.35 12.98
N ASN A 66 18.63 11.29 12.30
CA ASN A 66 19.25 10.10 12.91
C ASN A 66 18.38 9.46 14.01
N ALA A 67 17.07 9.67 13.94
CA ALA A 67 16.11 9.20 14.92
C ALA A 67 15.86 7.70 14.76
N LYS A 68 15.80 6.97 15.88
CA LYS A 68 15.34 5.58 15.88
C LYS A 68 13.82 5.56 16.01
N ILE A 69 13.18 4.82 15.11
CA ILE A 69 11.74 4.65 15.05
C ILE A 69 11.44 3.20 15.41
N ASP A 70 10.57 2.98 16.39
CA ASP A 70 10.19 1.64 16.80
C ASP A 70 9.52 0.90 15.63
N MET A 71 9.92 -0.36 15.45
CA MET A 71 9.29 -1.22 14.45
C MET A 71 7.83 -1.47 14.82
N THR A 72 6.98 -1.52 13.80
CA THR A 72 5.55 -1.84 13.94
C THR A 72 5.23 -3.11 13.17
N SER A 73 4.09 -3.71 13.49
CA SER A 73 3.54 -4.87 12.79
C SER A 73 2.11 -4.52 12.37
N PRO A 74 1.64 -4.95 11.19
CA PRO A 74 2.33 -5.79 10.20
C PRO A 74 3.24 -5.02 9.24
N VAL A 75 4.11 -5.75 8.54
CA VAL A 75 4.72 -5.29 7.27
C VAL A 75 3.70 -5.49 6.16
N ILE A 76 3.36 -4.42 5.46
CA ILE A 76 2.40 -4.47 4.36
C ILE A 76 3.14 -4.56 3.03
N ILE A 77 2.68 -5.43 2.14
CA ILE A 77 3.20 -5.57 0.77
C ILE A 77 2.03 -5.43 -0.19
N PHE A 78 2.15 -4.50 -1.13
CA PHE A 78 1.25 -4.37 -2.27
C PHE A 78 1.92 -4.91 -3.51
N GLU A 79 1.21 -5.79 -4.21
CA GLU A 79 1.61 -6.28 -5.52
C GLU A 79 0.86 -5.48 -6.58
N ARG A 80 1.61 -4.67 -7.34
CA ARG A 80 1.07 -3.95 -8.48
C ARG A 80 1.48 -4.67 -9.75
N SER A 81 0.50 -4.90 -10.60
CA SER A 81 0.71 -5.29 -11.98
C SER A 81 0.17 -4.18 -12.88
N SER A 82 0.86 -3.96 -14.01
CA SER A 82 0.43 -3.01 -15.04
C SER A 82 -0.88 -3.41 -15.73
N ASP A 83 -1.34 -4.66 -15.60
CA ASP A 83 -2.54 -5.20 -16.26
C ASP A 83 -3.49 -5.99 -15.32
N GLY A 84 -3.34 -5.83 -14.00
CA GLY A 84 -4.04 -6.67 -13.01
C GLY A 84 -3.38 -8.04 -12.82
N PHE A 85 -4.13 -9.11 -12.53
CA PHE A 85 -3.53 -10.42 -12.18
C PHE A 85 -2.71 -11.12 -13.29
N LYS A 86 -2.48 -10.50 -14.46
CA LYS A 86 -2.02 -11.17 -15.70
C LYS A 86 -0.57 -10.91 -16.12
N SER A 87 0.10 -9.88 -15.58
CA SER A 87 1.48 -9.54 -15.97
C SER A 87 2.52 -10.42 -15.28
N ALA A 88 3.57 -10.74 -16.05
CA ALA A 88 4.79 -11.36 -15.56
C ALA A 88 5.68 -10.36 -14.78
N GLU A 89 5.63 -9.07 -15.12
CA GLU A 89 6.36 -8.02 -14.42
C GLU A 89 5.47 -7.40 -13.34
N LYS A 90 5.93 -7.50 -12.10
CA LYS A 90 5.21 -7.06 -10.91
C LYS A 90 6.09 -6.10 -10.11
N ASN A 91 5.49 -5.01 -9.67
CA ASN A 91 6.10 -4.05 -8.76
C ASN A 91 5.61 -4.34 -7.35
N TYR A 92 6.53 -4.38 -6.40
CA TYR A 92 6.21 -4.64 -4.99
C TYR A 92 6.43 -3.38 -4.19
N THR A 93 5.37 -2.87 -3.58
CA THR A 93 5.45 -1.77 -2.62
C THR A 93 5.45 -2.34 -1.22
N ILE A 94 6.47 -2.04 -0.43
CA ILE A 94 6.58 -2.45 0.96
C ILE A 94 6.28 -1.22 1.81
N ALA A 95 5.46 -1.35 2.85
CA ALA A 95 5.11 -0.26 3.74
C ALA A 95 5.13 -0.67 5.23
N PHE A 96 5.62 0.23 6.08
CA PHE A 96 5.57 0.12 7.55
C PHE A 96 4.68 1.23 8.11
N TYR A 97 3.83 0.89 9.07
CA TYR A 97 3.10 1.89 9.85
C TYR A 97 4.08 2.67 10.73
N LEU A 98 3.94 4.00 10.78
CA LEU A 98 4.75 4.81 11.69
C LEU A 98 4.10 4.85 13.09
N PRO A 99 4.83 4.60 14.19
CA PRO A 99 4.26 4.68 15.54
C PRO A 99 3.57 6.02 15.83
N GLN A 100 2.67 6.04 16.82
CA GLN A 100 1.82 7.20 17.15
C GLN A 100 2.61 8.52 17.28
N GLN A 101 3.81 8.47 17.85
CA GLN A 101 4.69 9.64 18.00
C GLN A 101 5.13 10.28 16.68
N PHE A 102 5.09 9.54 15.57
CA PHE A 102 5.50 9.98 14.23
C PHE A 102 4.30 10.18 13.27
N GLN A 103 3.07 10.12 13.77
CA GLN A 103 1.86 10.32 12.97
C GLN A 103 1.60 11.79 12.61
N GLY A 104 2.12 12.72 13.42
CA GLY A 104 2.17 14.15 13.09
C GLY A 104 3.30 14.44 12.11
N GLU A 105 4.54 14.35 12.61
CA GLU A 105 5.76 14.62 11.87
C GLU A 105 6.71 13.41 11.97
N ALA A 106 7.24 12.99 10.82
CA ALA A 106 8.12 11.84 10.71
C ALA A 106 9.47 12.29 10.12
N PRO A 107 10.60 11.76 10.60
CA PRO A 107 11.93 12.14 10.12
C PRO A 107 12.05 12.00 8.61
N ALA A 108 12.57 13.03 7.92
CA ALA A 108 12.70 12.97 6.48
C ALA A 108 13.65 11.82 6.04
N PRO A 109 13.32 11.02 5.01
CA PRO A 109 14.22 9.99 4.52
C PRO A 109 15.45 10.58 3.84
N LYS A 110 16.61 9.92 3.99
CA LYS A 110 17.83 10.23 3.23
C LYS A 110 17.85 9.54 1.86
N ASP A 111 17.18 8.41 1.73
CA ASP A 111 17.04 7.64 0.48
C ASP A 111 15.80 8.13 -0.28
N ASN A 112 16.00 8.62 -1.50
CA ASN A 112 14.93 9.17 -2.35
C ASN A 112 13.94 8.10 -2.87
N ALA A 113 14.23 6.82 -2.69
CA ALA A 113 13.32 5.73 -2.98
C ALA A 113 12.36 5.42 -1.81
N ILE A 114 12.46 6.17 -0.70
CA ILE A 114 11.59 6.05 0.47
C ILE A 114 10.62 7.23 0.49
N ASN A 115 9.33 6.93 0.59
CA ASN A 115 8.27 7.93 0.69
C ASN A 115 7.57 7.82 2.05
N ILE A 116 7.22 8.95 2.62
CA ILE A 116 6.27 9.01 3.74
C ILE A 116 4.93 9.41 3.14
N ILE A 117 3.91 8.58 3.36
CA ILE A 117 2.59 8.72 2.74
C ILE A 117 1.52 8.80 3.82
N ASP A 118 0.43 9.52 3.51
CA ASP A 118 -0.79 9.47 4.32
C ASP A 118 -1.77 8.48 3.68
N VAL A 119 -2.17 7.51 4.48
CA VAL A 119 -3.05 6.40 4.13
C VAL A 119 -4.43 6.71 4.72
N PRO A 120 -5.47 7.04 3.92
CA PRO A 120 -6.83 7.13 4.43
C PRO A 120 -7.30 5.85 5.11
N CYS A 121 -8.04 6.06 6.18
CA CYS A 121 -8.76 5.01 6.89
C CYS A 121 -9.73 4.31 5.95
N ALA A 122 -9.80 3.00 6.12
CA ALA A 122 -10.64 2.15 5.31
C ALA A 122 -11.04 0.87 6.04
N THR A 123 -12.16 0.34 5.58
CA THR A 123 -12.63 -0.99 5.91
C THR A 123 -11.96 -1.98 4.98
N LEU A 124 -11.31 -2.98 5.56
CA LEU A 124 -10.68 -4.08 4.85
C LEU A 124 -11.40 -5.38 5.17
N TYR A 125 -11.62 -6.21 4.17
CA TYR A 125 -11.90 -7.62 4.34
C TYR A 125 -10.58 -8.37 4.47
N VAL A 126 -10.52 -9.24 5.47
CA VAL A 126 -9.30 -9.91 5.86
C VAL A 126 -9.47 -11.42 5.85
N LYS A 127 -8.48 -12.12 5.28
CA LYS A 127 -8.36 -13.57 5.38
C LYS A 127 -6.99 -13.95 5.93
N GLU A 128 -7.00 -14.62 7.07
CA GLU A 128 -5.79 -15.13 7.73
C GLU A 128 -5.31 -16.41 7.04
N PHE A 129 -3.99 -16.58 6.96
CA PHE A 129 -3.38 -17.79 6.42
C PHE A 129 -1.99 -18.07 6.99
N GLY A 130 -1.71 -19.36 7.18
CA GLY A 130 -0.38 -19.84 7.57
C GLY A 130 0.56 -20.10 6.38
N GLY A 131 1.82 -20.39 6.69
CA GLY A 131 2.85 -20.73 5.70
C GLY A 131 3.54 -19.52 5.07
N PHE A 132 4.16 -19.71 3.91
CA PHE A 132 4.92 -18.68 3.19
C PHE A 132 4.05 -17.92 2.19
N GLY A 133 4.55 -16.76 1.74
CA GLY A 133 3.88 -15.87 0.78
C GLY A 133 3.53 -16.49 -0.59
N THR A 134 3.98 -17.71 -0.89
CA THR A 134 3.58 -18.44 -2.11
C THR A 134 2.10 -18.81 -2.13
N ASN A 135 1.45 -18.93 -0.96
CA ASN A 135 0.02 -19.19 -0.88
C ASN A 135 -0.83 -17.94 -1.09
N ALA A 136 -0.21 -16.78 -1.13
CA ALA A 136 -0.91 -15.55 -0.83
C ALA A 136 -1.83 -15.11 -1.99
N MET A 137 -1.44 -15.35 -3.25
CA MET A 137 -2.35 -15.22 -4.42
C MET A 137 -3.55 -16.17 -4.34
N LYS A 138 -3.33 -17.42 -3.92
CA LYS A 138 -4.40 -18.40 -3.74
C LYS A 138 -5.36 -17.95 -2.64
N MET A 139 -4.85 -17.40 -1.55
CA MET A 139 -5.68 -16.88 -0.46
C MET A 139 -6.44 -15.61 -0.86
N ALA A 140 -5.85 -14.74 -1.70
CA ALA A 140 -6.55 -13.58 -2.25
C ALA A 140 -7.71 -14.00 -3.17
N GLN A 141 -7.49 -14.98 -4.04
CA GLN A 141 -8.56 -15.55 -4.87
C GLN A 141 -9.67 -16.18 -4.01
N ALA A 142 -9.30 -16.89 -2.94
CA ALA A 142 -10.27 -17.48 -2.02
C ALA A 142 -11.10 -16.41 -1.29
N LEU A 143 -10.46 -15.37 -0.74
CA LEU A 143 -11.18 -14.25 -0.10
C LEU A 143 -12.12 -13.56 -1.10
N ARG A 144 -11.66 -13.32 -2.32
CA ARG A 144 -12.48 -12.76 -3.40
C ARG A 144 -13.70 -13.61 -3.68
N GLN A 145 -13.55 -14.94 -3.74
CA GLN A 145 -14.66 -15.86 -3.96
C GLN A 145 -15.67 -15.83 -2.81
N ASP A 146 -15.20 -15.80 -1.56
CA ASP A 146 -16.08 -15.71 -0.39
C ASP A 146 -16.90 -14.41 -0.42
N LEU A 147 -16.26 -13.27 -0.72
CA LEU A 147 -16.93 -11.97 -0.82
C LEU A 147 -17.99 -11.94 -1.93
N ILE A 148 -17.70 -12.53 -3.10
CA ILE A 148 -18.66 -12.66 -4.21
C ILE A 148 -19.84 -13.54 -3.80
N GLN A 149 -19.57 -14.68 -3.16
CA GLN A 149 -20.61 -15.61 -2.71
C GLN A 149 -21.56 -14.96 -1.70
N ASP A 150 -21.01 -14.13 -0.81
CA ASP A 150 -21.76 -13.41 0.21
C ASP A 150 -22.42 -12.12 -0.31
N SER A 151 -22.27 -11.80 -1.60
CA SER A 151 -22.78 -10.55 -2.22
C SER A 151 -22.27 -9.28 -1.52
N ILE A 152 -21.02 -9.32 -1.05
CA ILE A 152 -20.34 -8.20 -0.40
C ILE A 152 -19.58 -7.40 -1.46
N SER A 153 -19.76 -6.08 -1.48
CA SER A 153 -19.06 -5.14 -2.35
C SER A 153 -17.63 -4.85 -1.89
N PHE A 154 -16.66 -4.89 -2.81
CA PHE A 154 -15.24 -4.69 -2.55
C PHE A 154 -14.47 -4.24 -3.80
N GLN A 155 -13.32 -3.60 -3.57
CA GLN A 155 -12.43 -3.13 -4.62
C GLN A 155 -11.71 -4.32 -5.27
N ASP A 156 -12.22 -4.74 -6.43
CA ASP A 156 -11.63 -5.85 -7.19
C ASP A 156 -10.31 -5.45 -7.88
N GLY A 157 -9.41 -6.42 -8.06
CA GLY A 157 -8.15 -6.23 -8.77
C GLY A 157 -6.95 -5.74 -7.94
N ALA A 158 -7.15 -5.35 -6.68
CA ALA A 158 -6.07 -4.96 -5.77
C ALA A 158 -6.19 -5.69 -4.42
N PHE A 159 -5.05 -6.11 -3.88
CA PHE A 159 -4.97 -6.74 -2.56
C PHE A 159 -3.61 -6.48 -1.93
N ALA A 160 -3.54 -6.58 -0.61
CA ALA A 160 -2.29 -6.47 0.13
C ALA A 160 -2.01 -7.71 0.96
N TYR A 161 -0.73 -7.95 1.19
CA TYR A 161 -0.23 -8.93 2.15
C TYR A 161 0.16 -8.20 3.42
N ALA A 162 -0.29 -8.69 4.56
CA ALA A 162 0.16 -8.21 5.86
C ALA A 162 0.92 -9.33 6.58
N LEU A 163 2.22 -9.11 6.80
CA LEU A 163 3.13 -10.06 7.42
C LEU A 163 3.42 -9.60 8.85
N TYR A 164 2.90 -10.33 9.84
CA TYR A 164 3.07 -9.95 11.24
C TYR A 164 4.33 -10.51 11.87
N ASP A 165 4.77 -11.67 11.37
CA ASP A 165 5.90 -12.39 11.90
C ASP A 165 7.19 -12.13 11.10
N PRO A 166 8.35 -12.07 11.77
CA PRO A 166 9.62 -11.83 11.11
C PRO A 166 9.99 -12.96 10.14
N PRO A 167 10.85 -12.70 9.14
CA PRO A 167 11.29 -13.72 8.18
C PRO A 167 11.89 -14.98 8.83
N THR A 168 12.51 -14.83 10.01
CA THR A 168 13.15 -15.92 10.78
C THR A 168 12.16 -16.90 11.43
N LYS A 169 10.87 -16.55 11.55
CA LYS A 169 9.84 -17.44 12.08
C LYS A 169 9.36 -18.40 10.99
N LEU A 170 9.62 -19.70 11.17
CA LEU A 170 9.32 -20.73 10.16
C LEU A 170 7.97 -21.44 10.36
N TRP A 171 7.44 -21.48 11.58
CA TRP A 171 6.19 -22.18 11.94
C TRP A 171 5.18 -21.23 12.58
N ASN A 172 3.88 -21.55 12.46
CA ASN A 172 2.76 -20.77 13.01
C ASN A 172 2.87 -19.27 12.72
N ARG A 173 3.10 -18.95 11.44
CA ARG A 173 3.14 -17.57 10.96
C ARG A 173 1.72 -17.02 10.85
N HIS A 174 1.53 -15.81 11.37
CA HIS A 174 0.33 -15.01 11.17
C HIS A 174 0.53 -14.11 9.96
N ASN A 175 -0.16 -14.43 8.87
CA ASN A 175 -0.22 -13.58 7.69
C ASN A 175 -1.67 -13.34 7.30
N GLU A 176 -1.93 -12.20 6.70
CA GLU A 176 -3.27 -11.81 6.26
C GLU A 176 -3.25 -11.35 4.80
N ILE A 177 -4.34 -11.63 4.09
CA ILE A 177 -4.70 -10.96 2.85
C ILE A 177 -5.75 -9.91 3.15
N TRP A 178 -5.54 -8.72 2.60
CA TRP A 178 -6.42 -7.58 2.73
C TRP A 178 -7.00 -7.17 1.38
N VAL A 179 -8.32 -6.94 1.33
CA VAL A 179 -9.06 -6.36 0.20
C VAL A 179 -9.94 -5.23 0.73
N ALA A 180 -10.02 -4.09 0.05
CA ALA A 180 -10.73 -2.91 0.55
C ALA A 180 -12.22 -2.99 0.20
N ALA A 181 -13.08 -2.47 1.08
CA ALA A 181 -14.48 -2.27 0.78
C ALA A 181 -14.70 -1.12 -0.23
N ASP A 182 -15.79 -1.16 -0.99
CA ASP A 182 -16.09 -0.15 -2.03
C ASP A 182 -16.40 1.25 -1.46
N ASP A 183 -16.95 1.32 -0.25
CA ASP A 183 -17.26 2.56 0.47
C ASP A 183 -16.04 3.21 1.14
N SER A 184 -14.91 2.50 1.18
CA SER A 184 -13.65 3.03 1.67
C SER A 184 -13.02 3.94 0.63
N ALA A 185 -12.71 5.18 1.01
CA ALA A 185 -12.26 6.24 0.11
C ALA A 185 -11.32 5.78 -1.02
N SER A 186 -11.94 5.50 -2.18
CA SER A 186 -11.47 5.51 -3.57
C SER A 186 -9.98 5.31 -3.81
N SER A 187 -9.60 4.15 -4.39
CA SER A 187 -8.36 3.88 -5.16
C SER A 187 -6.99 4.06 -4.48
N THR A 188 -6.93 4.82 -3.38
CA THR A 188 -5.73 5.12 -2.62
C THR A 188 -5.47 3.99 -1.62
N VAL A 189 -6.53 3.36 -1.09
CA VAL A 189 -6.48 2.45 0.07
C VAL A 189 -5.65 1.17 -0.08
N LEU A 190 -5.59 0.58 -1.27
CA LEU A 190 -4.71 -0.57 -1.52
C LEU A 190 -3.75 -0.27 -2.68
N GLY A 191 -3.47 1.03 -2.86
CA GLY A 191 -2.71 1.58 -3.97
C GLY A 191 -2.05 2.91 -3.62
N PHE A 192 -1.60 3.14 -2.38
CA PHE A 192 -1.39 4.48 -1.77
C PHE A 192 -0.41 5.49 -2.39
N ALA A 193 0.17 5.15 -3.54
CA ALA A 193 0.32 6.14 -4.59
C ALA A 193 0.16 5.41 -5.93
N THR A 194 -1.00 5.53 -6.56
CA THR A 194 -0.94 5.86 -7.99
C THR A 194 -0.05 7.10 -7.99
N VAL A 195 1.13 7.08 -8.58
CA VAL A 195 1.29 7.47 -9.98
C VAL A 195 0.23 8.48 -10.52
N VAL A 196 -0.51 9.24 -9.70
CA VAL A 196 -1.37 10.35 -10.16
C VAL A 196 -0.49 11.38 -10.88
N LYS A 197 0.82 11.39 -10.58
CA LYS A 197 1.82 12.16 -11.32
C LYS A 197 2.51 11.49 -12.50
N THR A 198 2.40 10.17 -12.75
CA THR A 198 3.29 9.62 -13.81
C THR A 198 2.82 9.96 -15.22
N LEU A 199 1.52 10.22 -15.47
CA LEU A 199 1.03 10.24 -16.86
C LEU A 199 0.10 11.40 -17.26
N GLN A 200 -0.65 12.02 -16.33
CA GLN A 200 -1.42 13.22 -16.68
C GLN A 200 -0.51 14.45 -16.86
N ALA A 201 0.52 14.60 -16.02
CA ALA A 201 1.45 15.72 -16.13
C ALA A 201 2.42 15.59 -17.32
N THR A 202 2.80 14.38 -17.73
CA THR A 202 3.76 14.19 -18.85
C THR A 202 3.07 14.24 -20.21
N SER A 203 1.81 13.80 -20.34
CA SER A 203 1.07 13.93 -21.60
C SER A 203 0.57 15.35 -21.86
N GLU A 204 0.10 16.09 -20.84
CA GLU A 204 -0.26 17.49 -21.02
C GLU A 204 0.97 18.38 -21.25
N ALA A 205 2.10 18.10 -20.58
CA ALA A 205 3.35 18.80 -20.86
C ALA A 205 3.92 18.46 -22.24
N ALA A 206 3.85 17.19 -22.68
CA ALA A 206 4.28 16.80 -24.02
C ALA A 206 3.40 17.40 -25.12
N HIS A 207 2.07 17.49 -24.92
CA HIS A 207 1.16 18.14 -25.86
C HIS A 207 1.37 19.66 -25.92
N ARG A 208 1.61 20.33 -24.77
CA ARG A 208 1.87 21.77 -24.72
C ARG A 208 3.25 22.14 -25.29
N PHE A 209 4.27 21.28 -25.11
CA PHE A 209 5.59 21.47 -25.74
C PHE A 209 5.55 21.24 -27.26
N ALA A 210 4.83 20.22 -27.74
CA ALA A 210 4.65 19.99 -29.16
C ALA A 210 3.88 21.13 -29.85
N HIS A 211 2.89 21.73 -29.17
CA HIS A 211 2.12 22.85 -29.71
C HIS A 211 2.89 24.18 -29.68
N SER A 212 3.69 24.43 -28.63
CA SER A 212 4.56 25.60 -28.53
C SER A 212 5.74 25.57 -29.53
N ALA A 213 6.29 24.38 -29.81
CA ALA A 213 7.35 24.24 -30.83
C ALA A 213 6.82 24.43 -32.25
N ALA A 214 5.56 24.06 -32.51
CA ALA A 214 4.90 24.26 -33.81
C ALA A 214 4.56 25.74 -34.10
N GLN A 215 4.33 26.57 -33.07
CA GLN A 215 4.04 28.01 -33.25
C GLN A 215 5.29 28.89 -33.41
N VAL A 216 6.45 28.45 -32.97
CA VAL A 216 7.73 29.18 -33.13
C VAL A 216 8.36 28.94 -34.51
N LEU A 217 7.92 27.93 -35.25
CA LEU A 217 8.43 27.56 -36.59
C LEU A 217 7.58 28.05 -37.77
N GLN A 218 6.57 28.90 -37.56
CA GLN A 218 5.73 29.44 -38.66
C GLN A 218 5.54 30.96 -38.65
N HIS A 219 6.48 31.67 -38.02
CA HIS A 219 6.96 32.92 -38.60
C HIS A 219 8.03 32.62 -39.65
#